data_AF-A0A971G1D5-F1
#
_entry.id   AF-A0A971G1D5-F1
#
_cell.length_a   1.000
_cell.length_b   1.000
_cell.length_c   1.000
_cell.angle_alpha   90.00
_cell.angle_beta   90.00
_cell.angle_gamma   90.00
#
_symmetry.space_group_name_H-M   'P 1'
#
loop_
_entity.id
_entity.type
_entity.pdbx_description
1 polymer ?
#
loop_
_entity_poly.entity_id
_entity_poly.type
_entity_poly.pdbx_seq_one_letter_code
_entity_poly.pdbx_strand_id
1 'polypeptide(L)'
;MGVHPEVEGRREALCTLGNGYLGTRGAAPESVADDVHYPGTYVAGIYNRLTTELAGARIVHESLVNQPNWLPLTFRAAPARPSDGRPGPWFAPDTATVEDLRQTLDMRHGMLRRRLRVRDDEGRVTTIDERRLVSMADPHL
;
A
#
# COMPACT_ATOMS: atom_id res chain seq x y z
N MET A 1 0.93 16.88 10.18
CA MET A 1 1.76 15.72 9.78
C MET A 1 1.05 14.52 10.35
N GLY A 2 0.31 13.80 9.52
CA GLY A 2 -0.66 12.80 9.98
C GLY A 2 -1.22 12.01 8.80
N VAL A 3 -1.80 10.85 9.12
CA VAL A 3 -2.59 10.06 8.16
C VAL A 3 -3.89 10.82 7.94
N HIS A 4 -4.15 11.16 6.68
CA HIS A 4 -5.31 11.93 6.25
C HIS A 4 -6.08 11.04 5.29
N PRO A 5 -7.05 10.24 5.76
CA PRO A 5 -7.75 9.26 4.94
C PRO A 5 -8.29 9.85 3.64
N GLU A 6 -8.77 11.09 3.70
CA GLU A 6 -9.34 11.83 2.58
C GLU A 6 -8.37 12.12 1.43
N VAL A 7 -7.05 12.08 1.67
CA VAL A 7 -6.02 12.27 0.63
C VAL A 7 -5.19 11.01 0.37
N GLU A 8 -5.46 9.90 1.06
CA GLU A 8 -4.59 8.73 1.01
C GLU A 8 -4.62 8.06 -0.37
N GLY A 9 -5.81 7.85 -0.94
CA GLY A 9 -5.93 7.35 -2.31
C GLY A 9 -5.23 8.24 -3.36
N ARG A 10 -5.14 9.56 -3.12
CA ARG A 10 -4.35 10.48 -3.97
C ARG A 10 -2.87 10.31 -3.74
N ARG A 11 -2.42 10.16 -2.49
CA ARG A 11 -1.02 9.93 -2.12
C ARG A 11 -0.50 8.64 -2.74
N GLU A 12 -1.27 7.55 -2.66
CA GLU A 12 -0.97 6.27 -3.30
C GLU A 12 -0.81 6.41 -4.81
N ALA A 13 -1.68 7.19 -5.46
CA ALA A 13 -1.60 7.46 -6.90
C ALA A 13 -0.33 8.25 -7.26
N LEU A 14 -0.05 9.33 -6.54
CA LEU A 14 1.13 10.18 -6.76
C LEU A 14 2.45 9.48 -6.43
N CYS A 15 2.43 8.46 -5.58
CA CYS A 15 3.60 7.68 -5.18
C CYS A 15 3.71 6.33 -5.92
N THR A 16 3.00 6.18 -7.05
CA THR A 16 3.10 5.00 -7.91
C THR A 16 4.51 4.84 -8.44
N LEU A 17 5.02 3.60 -8.40
CA LEU A 17 6.28 3.19 -9.01
C LEU A 17 5.98 2.37 -10.27
N GLY A 18 6.87 2.40 -11.26
CA GLY A 18 6.75 1.54 -12.42
C GLY A 18 7.96 1.61 -13.36
N ASN A 19 8.08 0.60 -14.22
CA ASN A 19 9.18 0.43 -15.17
C ASN A 19 8.72 0.24 -16.62
N GLY A 20 7.45 0.52 -16.92
CA GLY A 20 6.84 0.30 -18.23
C GLY A 20 6.32 -1.12 -18.47
N TYR A 21 6.80 -2.11 -17.71
CA TYR A 21 6.24 -3.46 -17.70
C TYR A 21 5.21 -3.62 -16.56
N LEU A 22 5.57 -3.20 -15.35
CA LEU A 22 4.68 -3.22 -14.19
C LEU A 22 4.59 -1.84 -13.54
N GLY A 23 3.45 -1.57 -12.93
CA GLY A 23 3.21 -0.38 -12.12
C GLY A 23 2.52 -0.77 -10.81
N THR A 24 3.01 -0.28 -9.68
CA THR A 24 2.42 -0.51 -8.37
C THR A 24 2.15 0.82 -7.67
N ARG A 25 0.94 0.99 -7.13
CA ARG A 25 0.56 2.18 -6.37
C ARG A 25 1.42 2.28 -5.10
N GLY A 26 1.63 3.50 -4.62
CA GLY A 26 2.40 3.77 -3.41
C GLY A 26 1.68 3.43 -2.10
N ALA A 27 0.91 2.34 -2.09
CA ALA A 27 0.17 1.88 -0.92
C ALA A 27 1.09 1.30 0.14
N ALA A 28 0.68 1.47 1.40
CA ALA A 28 1.37 0.94 2.55
C ALA A 28 1.34 -0.61 2.56
N PRO A 29 2.45 -1.30 2.88
CA PRO A 29 2.49 -2.76 2.99
C PRO A 29 1.46 -3.37 3.96
N GLU A 30 1.13 -2.67 5.03
CA GLU A 30 0.19 -3.10 6.06
C GLU A 30 -1.28 -2.81 5.71
N SER A 31 -1.55 -2.06 4.63
CA SER A 31 -2.91 -1.69 4.23
C SER A 31 -3.56 -2.78 3.38
N VAL A 32 -4.86 -2.98 3.61
CA VAL A 32 -5.74 -3.79 2.78
C VAL A 32 -6.63 -2.88 1.93
N ALA A 33 -7.21 -3.42 0.86
CA ALA A 33 -8.15 -2.64 0.06
C ALA A 33 -9.42 -2.35 0.87
N ASP A 34 -9.78 -1.08 0.98
CA ASP A 34 -10.97 -0.58 1.66
C ASP A 34 -11.43 0.76 1.01
N ASP A 35 -12.24 1.55 1.71
CA ASP A 35 -12.73 2.84 1.21
C ASP A 35 -11.65 3.95 1.15
N VAL A 36 -10.50 3.73 1.80
CA VAL A 36 -9.39 4.70 1.94
C VAL A 36 -8.21 4.28 1.07
N HIS A 37 -7.86 3.00 1.13
CA HIS A 37 -6.69 2.38 0.54
C HIS A 37 -7.06 1.53 -0.67
N TYR A 38 -6.30 1.70 -1.75
CA TYR A 38 -6.45 0.90 -2.94
C TYR A 38 -5.08 0.40 -3.42
N PRO A 39 -4.51 -0.62 -2.76
CA PRO A 39 -3.29 -1.27 -3.24
C PRO A 39 -3.55 -1.85 -4.63
N GLY A 40 -2.82 -1.33 -5.61
CA GLY A 40 -3.01 -1.66 -7.02
C GLY A 40 -1.68 -1.98 -7.68
N THR A 41 -1.57 -3.17 -8.29
CA THR A 41 -0.45 -3.54 -9.15
C THR A 41 -0.99 -3.94 -10.52
N TYR A 42 -0.40 -3.40 -11.58
CA TYR A 42 -0.83 -3.60 -12.95
C TYR A 42 0.37 -4.03 -13.79
N VAL A 43 0.14 -4.98 -14.69
CA VAL A 43 1.15 -5.48 -15.63
C VAL A 43 0.67 -5.19 -17.04
N ALA A 44 1.53 -4.54 -17.84
CA ALA A 44 1.27 -4.25 -19.23
C ALA A 44 0.97 -5.54 -19.99
N GLY A 45 -0.10 -5.54 -20.80
CA GLY A 45 -0.52 -6.73 -21.53
C GLY A 45 -1.54 -7.61 -20.78
N ILE A 46 -1.79 -7.38 -19.48
CA ILE A 46 -2.79 -8.16 -18.72
C ILE A 46 -4.09 -7.35 -18.59
N TYR A 47 -5.04 -7.66 -19.46
CA TYR A 47 -6.35 -7.01 -19.52
C TYR A 47 -7.48 -8.00 -19.20
N ASN A 48 -8.60 -7.47 -18.74
CA ASN A 48 -9.86 -8.20 -18.70
C ASN A 48 -10.92 -7.44 -19.49
N ARG A 49 -11.73 -8.19 -20.22
CA ARG A 49 -12.84 -7.67 -21.02
C ARG A 49 -14.15 -7.97 -20.32
N LEU A 50 -14.89 -6.93 -19.98
CA LEU A 50 -16.21 -7.04 -19.39
C LEU A 50 -17.22 -6.27 -20.24
N THR A 51 -18.39 -6.87 -20.45
CA THR A 51 -19.50 -6.22 -21.13
C THR A 51 -20.52 -5.75 -20.10
N THR A 52 -20.86 -4.47 -20.15
CA THR A 52 -21.88 -3.86 -19.29
C THR A 52 -23.08 -3.45 -20.15
N GLU A 53 -24.28 -3.77 -19.70
CA GLU A 53 -25.53 -3.25 -20.27
C GLU A 53 -25.81 -1.88 -19.63
N LEU A 54 -25.79 -0.82 -20.41
CA LEU A 54 -26.08 0.54 -19.95
C LEU A 54 -27.11 1.17 -20.90
N ALA A 55 -28.26 1.59 -20.36
CA ALA A 55 -29.35 2.21 -21.12
C ALA A 55 -29.79 1.40 -22.37
N GLY A 56 -29.76 0.07 -22.29
CA GLY A 56 -30.13 -0.83 -23.39
C GLY A 56 -29.04 -1.05 -24.45
N ALA A 57 -27.84 -0.53 -24.24
CA ALA A 57 -26.67 -0.76 -25.08
C ALA A 57 -25.63 -1.63 -24.35
N ARG A 58 -25.02 -2.56 -25.10
CA ARG A 58 -23.85 -3.33 -24.65
C ARG A 58 -22.58 -2.53 -24.86
N ILE A 59 -21.93 -2.14 -23.77
CA ILE A 59 -20.63 -1.46 -23.78
C ILE A 59 -19.56 -2.47 -23.36
N VAL A 60 -18.56 -2.66 -24.23
CA VAL A 60 -17.40 -3.51 -23.93
C VAL A 60 -16.29 -2.65 -23.35
N HIS A 61 -15.84 -3.00 -22.14
CA HIS A 61 -14.72 -2.38 -21.46
C HIS A 61 -13.54 -3.35 -21.42
N GLU A 62 -12.39 -2.90 -21.92
CA GLU A 62 -11.13 -3.63 -21.81
C GLU A 62 -10.17 -2.80 -20.95
N SER A 63 -9.88 -3.30 -19.75
CA SER A 63 -9.15 -2.57 -18.73
C SER A 63 -8.01 -3.42 -18.17
N LEU A 64 -6.92 -2.76 -17.79
CA LEU A 64 -5.89 -3.41 -16.96
C LEU A 64 -6.54 -3.92 -15.68
N VAL A 65 -6.21 -5.14 -15.29
CA VAL A 65 -6.71 -5.70 -14.03
C VAL A 65 -5.69 -5.56 -12.93
N ASN A 66 -6.18 -5.23 -11.75
CA ASN A 66 -5.40 -5.26 -10.54
C ASN A 66 -4.93 -6.70 -10.29
N GLN A 67 -3.62 -6.89 -10.23
CA GLN A 67 -2.95 -8.16 -9.97
C GLN A 67 -2.98 -8.48 -8.47
N PRO A 68 -2.68 -9.73 -8.07
CA PRO A 68 -2.46 -10.06 -6.67
C PRO A 68 -1.50 -9.08 -5.99
N ASN A 69 -1.90 -8.57 -4.83
CA ASN A 69 -1.11 -7.60 -4.08
C ASN A 69 0.14 -8.29 -3.51
N TRP A 70 1.33 -7.86 -3.96
CA TRP A 70 2.63 -8.39 -3.52
C TRP A 70 3.24 -7.60 -2.34
N LEU A 71 2.64 -6.46 -2.00
CA LEU A 71 3.07 -5.59 -0.91
C LEU A 71 2.85 -6.11 0.52
N PRO A 72 1.90 -7.05 0.83
CA PRO A 72 1.53 -7.36 2.21
C PRO A 72 2.72 -7.69 3.11
N LEU A 73 2.97 -6.82 4.07
CA LEU A 73 3.95 -7.04 5.13
C LEU A 73 3.46 -6.33 6.39
N THR A 74 3.30 -7.09 7.48
CA THR A 74 2.93 -6.58 8.79
C THR A 74 3.79 -7.22 9.87
N PHE A 75 3.73 -6.69 11.08
CA PHE A 75 4.48 -7.12 12.24
C PHE A 75 3.59 -7.03 13.48
N ARG A 76 4.02 -7.66 14.58
CA ARG A 76 3.46 -7.46 15.91
C ARG A 76 4.56 -7.56 16.93
N ALA A 77 4.37 -6.96 18.09
CA ALA A 77 5.32 -7.11 19.18
C ALA A 77 5.41 -8.60 19.60
N ALA A 78 6.64 -9.12 19.67
CA ALA A 78 6.87 -10.51 20.06
C ALA A 78 6.54 -10.81 21.54
N PRO A 79 6.85 -9.93 22.51
CA PRO A 79 6.41 -10.13 23.89
C PRO A 79 4.89 -10.07 23.99
N ALA A 80 4.33 -11.06 24.69
CA ALA A 80 2.93 -11.01 25.11
C ALA A 80 2.65 -9.72 25.89
N ARG A 81 1.43 -9.21 25.76
CA ARG A 81 0.99 -8.00 26.45
C ARG A 81 1.01 -8.25 27.97
N PRO A 82 1.63 -7.35 28.76
CA PRO A 82 1.58 -7.42 30.22
C PRO A 82 0.16 -7.43 30.78
N SER A 83 -0.79 -6.82 30.08
CA SER A 83 -2.19 -6.68 30.49
C SER A 83 -2.95 -8.02 30.54
N ASP A 84 -2.74 -8.92 29.58
CA ASP A 84 -3.53 -10.16 29.42
C ASP A 84 -2.71 -11.43 29.11
N GLY A 85 -1.38 -11.31 28.96
CA GLY A 85 -0.50 -12.42 28.62
C GLY A 85 -0.66 -12.96 27.19
N ARG A 86 -1.36 -12.24 26.30
CA ARG A 86 -1.58 -12.65 24.89
C ARG A 86 -0.69 -11.89 23.92
N PRO A 87 -0.37 -12.43 22.73
CA PRO A 87 0.27 -11.65 21.69
C PRO A 87 -0.55 -10.40 21.34
N GLY A 88 0.13 -9.28 21.08
CA GLY A 88 -0.54 -8.08 20.58
C GLY A 88 -1.17 -8.29 19.19
N PRO A 89 -2.08 -7.40 18.76
CA PRO A 89 -2.63 -7.45 17.41
C PRO A 89 -1.53 -7.30 16.35
N TRP A 90 -1.79 -7.81 15.15
CA TRP A 90 -0.98 -7.45 13.98
C TRP A 90 -1.13 -5.97 13.70
N PHE A 91 -0.03 -5.33 13.32
CA PHE A 91 -0.04 -3.92 12.98
C PHE A 91 -0.87 -3.69 11.71
N ALA A 92 -1.86 -2.84 11.84
CA ALA A 92 -2.60 -2.20 10.77
C ALA A 92 -2.74 -0.70 11.09
N PRO A 93 -3.04 0.17 10.11
CA PRO A 93 -3.09 1.62 10.31
C PRO A 93 -4.00 2.09 11.45
N ASP A 94 -5.05 1.34 11.80
CA ASP A 94 -6.03 1.63 12.84
C ASP A 94 -5.73 0.98 14.21
N THR A 95 -4.73 0.10 14.28
CA THR A 95 -4.38 -0.65 15.51
C THR A 95 -3.37 0.06 16.41
N ALA A 96 -2.73 1.13 15.93
CA ALA A 96 -1.71 1.86 16.66
C ALA A 96 -1.77 3.35 16.37
N THR A 97 -1.31 4.16 17.32
CA THR A 97 -1.22 5.61 17.13
C THR A 97 -0.03 5.94 16.24
N VAL A 98 -0.27 6.58 15.10
CA VAL A 98 0.79 7.12 14.24
C VAL A 98 1.32 8.41 14.84
N GLU A 99 2.57 8.39 15.30
CA GLU A 99 3.24 9.57 15.88
C GLU A 99 3.95 10.42 14.81
N ASP A 100 4.53 9.77 13.80
CA ASP A 100 5.22 10.42 12.70
C ASP A 100 5.07 9.59 11.43
N LEU A 101 4.83 10.26 10.30
CA LEU A 101 4.78 9.65 8.99
C LEU A 101 5.45 10.58 7.98
N ARG A 102 6.48 10.07 7.32
CA ARG A 102 7.14 10.72 6.19
C ARG A 102 7.20 9.77 5.01
N GLN A 103 6.58 10.19 3.92
CA GLN A 103 6.64 9.49 2.62
C GLN A 103 7.32 10.39 1.59
N THR A 104 8.23 9.85 0.80
CA THR A 104 8.98 10.60 -0.20
C THR A 104 9.22 9.75 -1.44
N LEU A 105 8.79 10.26 -2.59
CA LEU A 105 9.14 9.70 -3.88
C LEU A 105 10.44 10.37 -4.37
N ASP A 106 11.52 9.61 -4.37
CA ASP A 106 12.79 10.02 -4.98
C ASP A 106 12.69 9.84 -6.49
N MET A 107 12.29 10.90 -7.19
CA MET A 107 12.08 10.90 -8.64
C MET A 107 13.36 10.63 -9.43
N ARG A 108 14.54 10.94 -8.86
CA ARG A 108 15.82 10.72 -9.54
C ARG A 108 16.18 9.24 -9.59
N HIS A 109 15.88 8.50 -8.53
CA HIS A 109 16.21 7.08 -8.42
C HIS A 109 15.00 6.15 -8.60
N GLY A 110 13.79 6.68 -8.81
CA GLY A 110 12.56 5.87 -8.91
C GLY A 110 12.26 5.08 -7.63
N MET A 111 12.54 5.65 -6.46
CA MET A 111 12.45 4.96 -5.17
C MET A 111 11.40 5.63 -4.28
N LEU A 112 10.45 4.85 -3.78
CA LEU A 112 9.55 5.28 -2.71
C LEU A 112 10.23 5.00 -1.37
N ARG A 113 10.28 6.01 -0.50
CA ARG A 113 10.75 5.88 0.88
C ARG A 113 9.61 6.21 1.81
N ARG A 114 9.41 5.38 2.83
CA ARG A 114 8.42 5.62 3.88
C ARG A 114 9.06 5.41 5.23
N ARG A 115 8.95 6.40 6.11
CA ARG A 115 9.33 6.30 7.52
C ARG A 115 8.08 6.52 8.36
N LEU A 116 7.81 5.59 9.26
CA LEU A 116 6.62 5.56 10.09
C LEU A 116 7.03 5.28 11.54
N ARG A 117 6.52 6.06 12.47
CA ARG A 117 6.70 5.84 13.92
C ARG A 117 5.33 5.63 14.54
N VAL A 118 5.13 4.46 15.14
CA VAL A 118 3.86 4.06 15.74
C VAL A 118 4.01 3.69 17.19
N ARG A 119 2.99 3.99 17.99
CA ARG A 119 2.85 3.59 19.38
C ARG A 119 1.66 2.66 19.55
N ASP A 120 1.88 1.49 20.12
CA ASP A 120 0.80 0.53 20.42
C ASP A 120 0.06 0.85 21.74
N ASP A 121 -0.94 0.03 22.05
CA ASP A 121 -1.78 0.11 23.26
C ASP A 121 -0.98 -0.06 24.56
N GLU A 122 0.12 -0.82 24.52
CA GLU A 122 1.07 -1.01 25.63
C GLU A 122 2.13 0.10 25.72
N GLY A 123 2.05 1.14 24.87
CA GLY A 123 2.97 2.27 24.86
C GLY A 123 4.33 2.02 24.22
N ARG A 124 4.53 0.86 23.58
CA ARG A 124 5.77 0.52 22.87
C ARG A 124 5.83 1.29 21.56
N VAL A 125 7.01 1.81 21.23
CA VAL A 125 7.22 2.60 20.03
C VAL A 125 8.04 1.81 19.02
N THR A 126 7.49 1.65 17.81
CA THR A 126 8.16 0.99 16.68
C THR A 126 8.41 2.01 15.58
N THR A 127 9.63 2.01 15.02
CA THR A 127 9.97 2.77 13.82
C THR A 127 10.12 1.81 12.65
N ILE A 128 9.43 2.11 11.54
CA ILE A 128 9.50 1.39 10.28
C ILE A 128 10.17 2.29 9.26
N ASP A 129 11.24 1.80 8.63
CA ASP A 129 11.94 2.44 7.52
C ASP A 129 11.85 1.55 6.28
N GLU A 130 11.05 1.97 5.31
CA GLU A 130 10.77 1.26 4.07
C GLU A 130 11.44 1.96 2.88
N ARG A 131 11.99 1.14 1.98
CA ARG A 131 12.45 1.56 0.65
C ARG A 131 11.91 0.58 -0.37
N ARG A 132 11.23 1.09 -1.39
CA ARG A 132 10.62 0.30 -2.46
C ARG A 132 11.01 0.87 -3.81
N LEU A 133 11.34 -0.03 -4.74
CA LEU A 133 11.59 0.29 -6.13
C LEU A 133 10.87 -0.74 -7.01
N VAL A 134 10.65 -0.36 -8.27
CA VAL A 134 10.34 -1.28 -9.36
C VAL A 134 11.52 -1.17 -10.31
N SER A 135 12.18 -2.30 -10.60
CA SER A 135 13.48 -2.33 -11.25
C SER A 135 13.37 -1.90 -12.71
N MET A 136 14.17 -0.91 -13.10
CA MET A 136 14.32 -0.50 -14.49
C MET A 136 15.25 -1.43 -15.27
N ALA A 137 16.06 -2.25 -14.57
CA ALA A 137 17.05 -3.14 -15.18
C ALA A 137 16.51 -4.56 -15.38
N ASP A 138 15.59 -4.99 -14.52
CA ASP A 138 14.91 -6.27 -14.58
C ASP A 138 13.39 -6.00 -14.55
N PRO A 139 12.68 -6.10 -15.69
CA PRO A 139 11.29 -5.69 -15.79
C PRO A 139 10.34 -6.38 -14.81
N HIS A 140 10.68 -7.54 -14.26
CA HIS A 140 9.81 -8.35 -13.40
C HIS A 140 10.11 -8.21 -11.90
N LEU A 141 11.04 -7.32 -11.52
CA LEU A 141 11.51 -7.11 -10.15
C LEU A 141 11.00 -5.80 -9.52
#